data_AF-A0A2V9WP33-F1
#
_entry.id   AF-A0A2V9WP33-F1
#
_cell.length_a   1.000
_cell.length_b   1.000
_cell.length_c   1.000
_cell.angle_alpha   90.00
_cell.angle_beta   90.00
_cell.angle_gamma   90.00
#
_symmetry.space_group_name_H-M   'P 1'
#
loop_
_entity.id
_entity.type
_entity.pdbx_description
1 polymer ?
#
loop_
_entity_poly.entity_id
_entity_poly.type
_entity_poly.pdbx_seq_one_letter_code
_entity_poly.pdbx_strand_id
1 'polypeptide(L)'
;MNLDFGLRYEMATVPSEVHGKFVSLRNLTDTQPRVGKQVFGNPTLRNFEPRLGFAWSPFSDSKTVVHGGVGLFDVLPLPYVVQLLQVRPAPFNSIGGLNSGLAGTFYTGAYSLLTPNTLASTFIQQNPKRNYVATWHLNVQREVTPNFAFIVGCVGSRGVHQQFKVDDADMTLPTLTSAGYVFPYSTTGTPPPTLNPNFSAIGSLWWDGHSSYDGLQVGATKRLSRGFQFKASYT
;
A
#
# COMPACT_ATOMS: atom_id res chain seq x y z
N MET A 1 -16.05 -28.06 -21.69
CA MET A 1 -15.02 -27.33 -20.94
C MET A 1 -14.83 -26.01 -21.65
N ASN A 2 -14.91 -24.91 -20.92
CA ASN A 2 -14.76 -23.56 -21.46
C ASN A 2 -13.47 -22.96 -20.88
N LEU A 3 -12.75 -22.22 -21.71
CA LEU A 3 -11.52 -21.54 -21.35
C LEU A 3 -11.66 -20.08 -21.73
N ASP A 4 -11.26 -19.20 -20.82
CA ASP A 4 -11.35 -17.76 -20.98
C ASP A 4 -9.95 -17.15 -20.88
N PHE A 5 -9.64 -16.28 -21.82
CA PHE A 5 -8.35 -15.59 -21.90
C PHE A 5 -8.59 -14.08 -21.99
N GLY A 6 -7.86 -13.31 -21.20
CA GLY A 6 -7.92 -11.85 -21.21
C GLY A 6 -6.53 -11.26 -21.08
N LEU A 7 -6.31 -10.13 -21.74
CA LEU A 7 -5.12 -9.32 -21.60
C LEU A 7 -5.54 -7.85 -21.56
N ARG A 8 -5.08 -7.13 -20.53
CA ARG A 8 -5.11 -5.67 -20.49
C ARG A 8 -3.68 -5.14 -20.51
N TYR A 9 -3.50 -4.01 -21.19
CA TYR A 9 -2.27 -3.23 -21.11
C TYR A 9 -2.65 -1.81 -20.72
N GLU A 10 -2.05 -1.29 -19.65
CA GLU A 10 -2.34 0.05 -19.18
C GLU A 10 -1.09 0.67 -18.54
N MET A 11 -0.59 1.76 -19.12
CA MET A 11 0.60 2.44 -18.61
C MET A 11 0.25 3.72 -17.85
N ALA A 12 1.10 4.10 -16.91
CA ALA A 12 1.12 5.44 -16.33
C ALA A 12 2.37 6.19 -16.77
N THR A 13 2.23 7.48 -17.08
CA THR A 13 3.38 8.38 -17.24
C THR A 13 3.77 8.98 -15.90
N VAL A 14 5.00 9.50 -15.80
CA VAL A 14 5.45 10.22 -14.60
C VAL A 14 4.57 11.47 -14.41
N PRO A 15 3.86 11.62 -13.27
CA PRO A 15 3.17 12.87 -12.98
C PRO A 15 4.18 14.00 -12.74
N SER A 16 3.83 15.21 -13.14
CA SER A 16 4.65 16.40 -12.91
C SER A 16 3.89 17.44 -12.09
N GLU A 17 4.58 18.09 -11.15
CA GLU A 17 4.03 19.24 -10.44
C GLU A 17 4.16 20.50 -11.32
N VAL A 18 3.12 21.34 -11.33
CA VAL A 18 2.96 22.42 -12.31
C VAL A 18 3.83 23.64 -11.96
N HIS A 19 4.00 23.95 -10.67
CA HIS A 19 4.63 25.15 -10.13
C HIS A 19 6.11 24.99 -9.74
N GLY A 20 6.71 23.80 -9.95
CA GLY A 20 8.06 23.49 -9.50
C GLY A 20 8.21 23.39 -7.97
N LYS A 21 7.14 23.04 -7.25
CA LYS A 21 7.10 22.97 -5.78
C LYS A 21 7.15 21.57 -5.21
N PHE A 22 7.39 20.55 -6.04
CA PHE A 22 7.57 19.20 -5.55
C PHE A 22 8.89 19.07 -4.80
N VAL A 23 8.83 18.58 -3.57
CA VAL A 23 9.98 18.41 -2.68
C VAL A 23 10.25 16.93 -2.45
N SER A 24 11.49 16.50 -2.71
CA SER A 24 11.94 15.16 -2.32
C SER A 24 13.45 15.07 -2.20
N LEU A 25 13.93 14.34 -1.19
CA LEU A 25 15.32 13.90 -1.06
C LEU A 25 15.63 12.81 -2.08
N ARG A 26 16.85 12.79 -2.62
CA ARG A 26 17.31 11.67 -3.47
C ARG A 26 17.86 10.54 -2.63
N ASN A 27 18.53 10.87 -1.53
CA ASN A 27 18.96 9.95 -0.50
C ASN A 27 18.48 10.46 0.85
N LEU A 28 18.15 9.56 1.77
CA LEU A 28 17.71 9.94 3.12
C LEU A 28 18.73 10.82 3.85
N THR A 29 20.02 10.73 3.52
CA THR A 29 21.12 11.49 4.13
C THR A 29 21.42 12.83 3.47
N ASP A 30 20.72 13.20 2.38
CA ASP A 30 20.96 14.48 1.70
C ASP A 30 20.65 15.65 2.66
N THR A 31 21.52 16.67 2.70
CA THR A 31 21.35 17.82 3.60
C THR A 31 20.26 18.80 3.17
N GLN A 32 19.85 18.74 1.89
CA GLN A 32 18.79 19.57 1.31
C GLN A 32 17.93 18.74 0.36
N PRO A 33 16.61 18.94 0.33
CA PRO A 33 15.76 18.28 -0.64
C PRO A 33 15.93 18.89 -2.03
N ARG A 34 15.58 18.11 -3.06
CA ARG A 34 15.37 18.67 -4.38
C ARG A 34 13.99 19.28 -4.47
N VAL A 35 13.95 20.45 -5.08
CA VAL A 35 12.72 21.16 -5.41
C VAL A 35 12.58 21.19 -6.93
N GLY A 36 11.41 20.82 -7.45
CA GLY A 36 11.19 20.83 -8.89
C GLY A 36 9.83 20.30 -9.31
N LYS A 37 9.75 19.83 -10.55
CA LYS A 37 8.50 19.31 -11.15
C LYS A 37 8.43 17.79 -11.16
N GLN A 38 9.56 17.11 -11.12
CA GLN A 38 9.63 15.66 -11.27
C GLN A 38 9.31 14.95 -9.96
N VAL A 39 8.36 14.02 -10.01
CA VAL A 39 7.93 13.24 -8.84
C VAL A 39 8.82 12.01 -8.62
N PHE A 40 9.03 11.22 -9.67
CA PHE A 40 9.96 10.08 -9.70
C PHE A 40 10.48 9.88 -11.13
N GLY A 41 11.45 8.97 -11.31
CA GLY A 41 12.12 8.70 -12.58
C GLY A 41 11.30 7.85 -13.56
N ASN A 42 10.80 6.70 -13.12
CA ASN A 42 10.21 5.71 -14.02
C ASN A 42 9.12 4.86 -13.34
N PRO A 43 7.83 5.00 -13.70
CA PRO A 43 6.73 4.21 -13.16
C PRO A 43 6.55 2.83 -13.81
N THR A 44 7.45 2.39 -14.71
CA THR A 44 7.33 1.26 -15.64
C THR A 44 6.29 1.44 -16.75
N LEU A 45 6.58 0.87 -17.93
CA LEU A 45 5.66 0.78 -19.08
C LEU A 45 5.24 -0.69 -19.34
N ARG A 46 5.50 -1.59 -18.39
CA ARG A 46 5.38 -3.05 -18.55
C ARG A 46 4.14 -3.62 -17.86
N ASN A 47 3.11 -2.82 -17.68
CA ASN A 47 1.87 -3.16 -17.00
C ASN A 47 0.94 -3.99 -17.89
N PHE A 48 1.34 -5.23 -18.14
CA PHE A 48 0.54 -6.24 -18.85
C PHE A 48 -0.19 -7.11 -17.85
N GLU A 49 -1.51 -7.13 -17.91
CA GLU A 49 -2.42 -7.81 -17.00
C GLU A 49 -3.07 -9.02 -17.68
N PRO A 50 -2.36 -10.16 -17.83
CA PRO A 50 -2.95 -11.38 -18.34
C PRO A 50 -3.91 -11.98 -17.31
N ARG A 51 -4.98 -12.60 -17.80
CA ARG A 51 -6.01 -13.28 -17.03
C ARG A 51 -6.39 -14.57 -17.74
N LEU A 52 -6.47 -15.64 -16.97
CA LEU A 52 -6.80 -16.97 -17.46
C LEU A 52 -7.90 -17.54 -16.58
N GLY A 53 -8.95 -18.07 -17.20
CA GLY A 53 -10.08 -18.69 -16.51
C GLY A 53 -10.47 -20.01 -17.17
N PHE A 54 -11.12 -20.87 -16.40
CA PHE A 54 -11.73 -22.08 -16.91
C PHE A 54 -13.03 -22.41 -16.19
N ALA A 55 -13.91 -23.10 -16.90
CA ALA A 55 -15.11 -23.73 -16.35
C ALA A 55 -15.29 -25.13 -16.93
N TRP A 56 -15.55 -26.10 -16.06
CA TRP A 56 -15.63 -27.50 -16.43
C TRP A 56 -16.67 -28.23 -15.59
N SER A 57 -17.53 -29.01 -16.27
CA SER A 57 -18.42 -29.98 -15.63
C SER A 57 -17.81 -31.37 -15.75
N PRO A 58 -17.30 -31.97 -14.66
CA PRO A 58 -16.58 -33.25 -14.70
C PRO A 58 -17.47 -34.47 -14.95
N PHE A 59 -18.76 -34.36 -14.64
CA PHE A 59 -19.70 -35.48 -14.72
C PHE A 59 -20.69 -35.29 -15.87
N SER A 60 -21.20 -36.40 -16.40
CA SER A 60 -22.20 -36.42 -17.46
C SER A 60 -23.53 -35.78 -17.06
N ASP A 61 -23.83 -35.72 -15.76
CA ASP A 61 -25.06 -35.11 -15.24
C ASP A 61 -25.05 -33.57 -15.27
N SER A 62 -23.90 -32.95 -15.54
CA SER A 62 -23.70 -31.49 -15.56
C SER A 62 -24.11 -30.77 -14.26
N LYS A 63 -24.27 -31.49 -13.15
CA LYS A 63 -24.71 -30.93 -11.85
C LYS A 63 -23.57 -30.40 -11.01
N THR A 64 -22.34 -30.79 -11.34
CA THR A 64 -21.13 -30.25 -10.72
C THR A 64 -20.42 -29.36 -11.72
N VAL A 65 -20.03 -28.16 -11.29
CA VAL A 65 -19.23 -27.21 -12.06
C VAL A 65 -18.01 -26.85 -11.22
N VAL A 66 -16.83 -27.02 -11.82
CA VAL A 66 -15.57 -26.50 -11.31
C VAL A 66 -15.23 -25.28 -12.13
N HIS A 67 -15.00 -24.14 -11.47
CA HIS A 67 -14.52 -22.94 -12.14
C HIS A 67 -13.37 -22.33 -11.36
N GLY A 68 -12.37 -21.85 -12.07
CA GLY A 68 -11.21 -21.23 -11.48
C GLY A 68 -10.57 -20.24 -12.41
N GLY A 69 -9.69 -19.42 -11.85
CA GLY A 69 -8.98 -18.43 -12.65
C GLY A 69 -7.82 -17.82 -11.90
N VAL A 70 -6.88 -17.30 -12.67
CA VAL A 70 -5.71 -16.56 -12.20
C VAL A 70 -5.59 -15.27 -12.99
N GLY A 71 -5.08 -14.21 -12.35
CA GLY A 71 -4.86 -12.94 -13.03
C GLY A 71 -3.82 -12.07 -12.35
N LEU A 72 -3.20 -11.21 -13.15
CA LEU A 72 -2.36 -10.12 -12.67
C LEU A 72 -3.09 -8.79 -12.87
N PHE A 73 -3.02 -7.92 -11.88
CA PHE A 73 -3.67 -6.62 -11.86
C PHE A 73 -2.66 -5.57 -11.42
N ASP A 74 -2.41 -4.55 -12.23
CA ASP A 74 -1.45 -3.50 -11.94
C ASP A 74 -2.07 -2.44 -11.03
N VAL A 75 -1.24 -1.89 -10.14
CA VAL A 75 -1.59 -0.74 -9.31
C VAL A 75 -0.73 0.44 -9.75
N LEU A 76 -1.32 1.33 -10.53
CA LEU A 76 -0.59 2.45 -11.13
C LEU A 76 -0.23 3.51 -10.08
N PRO A 77 0.99 4.08 -10.12
CA PRO A 77 1.42 5.16 -9.24
C PRO A 77 0.82 6.50 -9.68
N LEU A 78 -0.45 6.70 -9.33
CA LEU A 78 -1.22 7.92 -9.63
C LEU A 78 -0.90 9.05 -8.62
N PRO A 79 -1.29 10.31 -8.88
CA PRO A 79 -0.92 11.45 -8.02
C PRO A 79 -1.26 11.31 -6.53
N TYR A 80 -2.31 10.55 -6.17
CA TYR A 80 -2.71 10.35 -4.77
C TYR A 80 -1.59 9.76 -3.90
N VAL A 81 -0.68 8.96 -4.48
CA VAL A 81 0.38 8.26 -3.74
C VAL A 81 1.42 9.24 -3.16
N VAL A 82 1.58 10.40 -3.78
CA VAL A 82 2.57 11.42 -3.38
C VAL A 82 1.94 12.67 -2.77
N GLN A 83 0.66 12.92 -3.00
CA GLN A 83 0.00 14.16 -2.59
C GLN A 83 0.12 14.44 -1.09
N LEU A 84 -0.13 13.43 -0.23
CA LEU A 84 -0.06 13.60 1.23
C LEU A 84 1.36 13.82 1.75
N LEU A 85 2.39 13.41 1.00
CA LEU A 85 3.78 13.66 1.35
C LEU A 85 4.17 15.12 1.12
N GLN A 86 3.51 15.82 0.19
CA GLN A 86 3.86 17.19 -0.17
C GLN A 86 3.22 18.26 0.73
N VAL A 87 2.51 17.88 1.79
CA VAL A 87 1.79 18.82 2.68
C VAL A 87 2.70 19.50 3.70
N ARG A 88 3.78 18.85 4.13
CA ARG A 88 4.65 19.30 5.22
C ARG A 88 6.12 19.62 4.89
N PRO A 89 6.68 19.31 3.71
CA PRO A 89 8.11 19.43 3.52
C PRO A 89 8.55 20.89 3.32
N ALA A 90 9.70 21.22 3.88
CA ALA A 90 10.43 22.46 3.63
C ALA A 90 10.91 22.52 2.17
N PRO A 91 11.07 23.70 1.55
CA PRO A 91 10.96 25.03 2.15
C PRO A 91 9.56 25.63 2.11
N PHE A 92 8.58 24.96 1.49
CA PHE A 92 7.25 25.54 1.30
C PHE A 92 6.34 25.41 2.51
N ASN A 93 6.70 24.53 3.46
CA ASN A 93 6.02 24.37 4.73
C ASN A 93 7.05 24.20 5.85
N SER A 94 6.65 24.59 7.05
CA SER A 94 7.43 24.44 8.28
C SER A 94 6.54 23.82 9.34
N ILE A 95 7.09 22.96 10.19
CA ILE A 95 6.37 22.41 11.34
C ILE A 95 6.89 23.10 12.59
N GLY A 96 5.96 23.62 13.39
CA GLY A 96 6.25 24.06 14.75
C GLY A 96 5.73 23.03 15.74
N GLY A 97 6.48 22.81 16.81
CA GLY A 97 6.07 22.01 17.96
C GLY A 97 6.34 22.78 19.24
N LEU A 98 5.47 22.61 20.23
CA LEU A 98 5.56 23.23 21.55
C LEU A 98 5.62 22.14 22.61
N ASN A 99 6.74 22.01 23.30
CA ASN A 99 6.96 20.96 24.29
C ASN A 99 6.80 21.43 25.75
N SER A 100 6.52 22.72 25.98
CA SER A 100 6.33 23.31 27.32
C SER A 100 5.61 24.66 27.26
N GLY A 101 5.00 25.10 28.36
CA GLY A 101 4.46 26.47 28.50
C GLY A 101 3.02 26.69 28.01
N LEU A 102 2.24 25.62 27.83
CA LEU A 102 0.88 25.72 27.27
C LEU A 102 -0.21 26.05 28.31
N ALA A 103 0.08 25.91 29.61
CA ALA A 103 -0.89 26.18 30.67
C ALA A 103 -1.40 27.63 30.57
N GLY A 104 -2.71 27.81 30.41
CA GLY A 104 -3.34 29.13 30.28
C GLY A 104 -3.23 29.81 28.92
N THR A 105 -2.63 29.17 27.91
CA THR A 105 -2.40 29.77 26.57
C THR A 105 -3.28 29.19 25.47
N PHE A 106 -4.09 28.17 25.79
CA PHE A 106 -5.01 27.52 24.85
C PHE A 106 -6.03 28.56 24.36
N TYR A 107 -6.12 28.73 23.03
CA TYR A 107 -6.89 29.72 22.27
C TYR A 107 -6.37 31.16 22.15
N THR A 108 -5.58 31.69 23.09
CA THR A 108 -5.24 33.14 23.10
C THR A 108 -3.77 33.49 22.93
N GLY A 109 -2.85 32.52 23.00
CA GLY A 109 -1.40 32.80 22.90
C GLY A 109 -0.54 31.64 22.37
N ALA A 110 -1.09 30.45 22.16
CA ALA A 110 -0.31 29.29 21.72
C ALA A 110 0.36 29.48 20.33
N TYR A 111 -0.26 30.23 19.40
CA TYR A 111 0.28 30.38 18.05
C TYR A 111 1.56 31.23 18.00
N SER A 112 1.68 32.28 18.83
CA SER A 112 2.89 33.11 18.88
C SER A 112 4.07 32.40 19.55
N LEU A 113 3.80 31.31 20.27
CA LEU A 113 4.83 30.46 20.88
C LEU A 113 5.37 29.42 19.88
N LEU A 114 4.65 29.14 18.79
CA LEU A 114 5.14 28.26 17.72
C LEU A 114 6.38 28.87 17.08
N THR A 115 7.54 28.41 17.50
CA THR A 115 8.79 28.64 16.78
C THR A 115 8.92 27.56 15.69
N PRO A 116 9.36 27.90 14.46
CA PRO A 116 9.77 26.89 13.48
C PRO A 116 10.94 26.13 14.10
N ASN A 117 10.64 25.03 14.77
CA ASN A 117 11.63 24.34 15.58
C ASN A 117 12.38 23.30 14.74
N THR A 118 11.81 22.86 13.63
CA THR A 118 12.36 21.77 12.84
C THR A 118 11.88 21.80 11.37
N LEU A 119 12.78 21.46 10.45
CA LEU A 119 12.43 21.22 9.06
C LEU A 119 11.97 19.77 8.91
N ALA A 120 10.94 19.52 8.12
CA ALA A 120 10.65 18.18 7.63
C ALA A 120 10.93 18.10 6.14
N SER A 121 11.16 16.88 5.68
CA SER A 121 11.35 16.58 4.27
C SER A 121 10.58 15.33 3.89
N THR A 122 10.65 14.96 2.61
CA THR A 122 10.17 13.67 2.17
C THR A 122 11.16 12.95 1.30
N PHE A 123 11.05 11.64 1.24
CA PHE A 123 11.82 10.78 0.35
C PHE A 123 10.87 9.95 -0.50
N ILE A 124 11.10 9.92 -1.80
CA ILE A 124 10.31 9.10 -2.72
C ILE A 124 11.27 8.28 -3.56
N GLN A 125 11.10 6.97 -3.51
CA GLN A 125 11.90 6.06 -4.32
C GLN A 125 11.81 6.45 -5.81
N GLN A 126 12.95 6.79 -6.41
CA GLN A 126 12.98 7.38 -7.75
C GLN A 126 12.71 6.36 -8.87
N ASN A 127 13.01 5.08 -8.62
CA ASN A 127 12.81 3.99 -9.58
C ASN A 127 11.89 2.93 -8.96
N PRO A 128 10.58 3.20 -8.84
CA PRO A 128 9.63 2.22 -8.33
C PRO A 128 9.55 1.01 -9.26
N LYS A 129 9.49 -0.18 -8.68
CA LYS A 129 9.23 -1.39 -9.45
C LYS A 129 7.74 -1.48 -9.78
N ARG A 130 7.41 -2.33 -10.76
CA ARG A 130 6.02 -2.62 -11.13
C ARG A 130 5.24 -3.11 -9.91
N ASN A 131 4.27 -2.32 -9.47
CA ASN A 131 3.34 -2.68 -8.41
C ASN A 131 2.16 -3.47 -8.99
N TYR A 132 1.92 -4.67 -8.49
CA TYR A 132 0.82 -5.52 -8.96
C TYR A 132 0.27 -6.43 -7.87
N VAL A 133 -0.95 -6.94 -8.11
CA VAL A 133 -1.60 -7.99 -7.33
C VAL A 133 -1.84 -9.20 -8.24
N ALA A 134 -1.35 -10.36 -7.82
CA ALA A 134 -1.74 -11.64 -8.40
C ALA A 134 -2.93 -12.18 -7.62
N THR A 135 -4.00 -12.57 -8.31
CA THR A 135 -5.16 -13.21 -7.70
C THR A 135 -5.40 -14.58 -8.29
N TRP A 136 -5.93 -15.48 -7.47
CA TRP A 136 -6.37 -16.80 -7.90
C TRP A 136 -7.63 -17.22 -7.15
N HIS A 137 -8.45 -18.03 -7.81
CA HIS A 137 -9.58 -18.66 -7.17
C HIS A 137 -9.88 -20.03 -7.79
N LEU A 138 -10.45 -20.90 -6.99
CA LEU A 138 -10.96 -22.20 -7.40
C LEU A 138 -12.25 -22.48 -6.65
N ASN A 139 -13.32 -22.73 -7.39
CA ASN A 139 -14.64 -22.99 -6.86
C ASN A 139 -15.17 -24.31 -7.40
N VAL A 140 -15.86 -25.05 -6.53
CA VAL A 140 -16.61 -26.25 -6.87
C VAL A 140 -18.05 -26.02 -6.42
N GLN A 141 -18.95 -25.98 -7.39
CA GLN A 141 -20.39 -25.89 -7.16
C GLN A 141 -21.03 -27.23 -7.50
N ARG A 142 -21.99 -27.67 -6.68
CA ARG A 142 -22.79 -28.86 -6.96
C ARG A 142 -24.26 -28.66 -6.63
N GLU A 143 -25.12 -28.97 -7.59
CA GLU A 143 -26.53 -29.27 -7.35
C GLU A 143 -26.62 -30.70 -6.78
N VAL A 144 -27.14 -30.82 -5.56
CA VAL A 144 -27.34 -32.13 -4.89
C VAL A 144 -28.74 -32.65 -5.15
N THR A 145 -29.73 -31.75 -5.09
CA THR A 145 -31.12 -32.00 -5.47
C THR A 145 -31.64 -30.79 -6.26
N PRO A 146 -32.77 -30.90 -7.00
CA PRO A 146 -33.31 -29.77 -7.78
C PRO A 146 -33.63 -28.52 -6.94
N ASN A 147 -33.67 -28.65 -5.62
CA ASN A 147 -33.94 -27.58 -4.67
C ASN A 147 -32.80 -27.31 -3.68
N PHE A 148 -31.63 -27.94 -3.84
CA PHE A 148 -30.48 -27.74 -2.95
C PHE A 148 -29.16 -27.78 -3.71
N ALA A 149 -28.37 -26.72 -3.54
CA ALA A 149 -27.03 -26.60 -4.10
C ALA A 149 -26.05 -26.06 -3.06
N PHE A 150 -24.80 -26.49 -3.15
CA PHE A 150 -23.70 -25.94 -2.36
C PHE A 150 -22.53 -25.52 -3.25
N ILE A 151 -21.70 -24.63 -2.72
CA ILE A 151 -20.45 -24.18 -3.31
C ILE A 151 -19.36 -24.16 -2.24
N VAL A 152 -18.17 -24.61 -2.61
CA VAL A 152 -16.96 -24.45 -1.81
C VAL A 152 -15.92 -23.79 -2.70
N GLY A 153 -15.29 -22.74 -2.19
CA GLY A 153 -14.35 -21.90 -2.92
C GLY A 153 -13.11 -21.60 -2.12
N CYS A 154 -11.95 -21.68 -2.74
CA CYS A 154 -10.72 -21.11 -2.22
C CYS A 154 -10.37 -19.87 -3.05
N VAL A 155 -10.03 -18.79 -2.37
CA VAL A 155 -9.60 -17.53 -2.99
C VAL A 155 -8.26 -17.13 -2.39
N GLY A 156 -7.40 -16.53 -3.19
CA GLY A 156 -6.14 -15.98 -2.69
C GLY A 156 -5.63 -14.82 -3.52
N SER A 157 -4.76 -14.04 -2.89
CA SER A 157 -4.11 -12.91 -3.52
C SER A 157 -2.72 -12.65 -2.95
N ARG A 158 -1.82 -12.13 -3.78
CA ARG A 158 -0.48 -11.70 -3.40
C ARG A 158 -0.16 -10.35 -4.04
N GLY A 159 0.06 -9.33 -3.21
CA GLY A 159 0.59 -8.03 -3.63
C GLY A 159 2.11 -8.03 -3.64
N VAL A 160 2.71 -7.50 -4.69
CA VAL A 160 4.17 -7.38 -4.86
C VAL A 160 4.52 -5.94 -5.23
N HIS A 161 5.55 -5.40 -4.57
CA HIS A 161 6.02 -4.02 -4.73
C HIS A 161 4.91 -3.00 -4.48
N GLN A 162 4.05 -3.32 -3.50
CA GLN A 162 3.00 -2.41 -3.07
C GLN A 162 3.63 -1.14 -2.53
N GLN A 163 2.95 -0.03 -2.81
CA GLN A 163 3.29 1.24 -2.20
C GLN A 163 3.24 1.12 -0.67
N PHE A 164 4.29 1.56 -0.01
CA PHE A 164 4.37 1.59 1.44
C PHE A 164 4.86 2.97 1.87
N LYS A 165 4.00 3.68 2.59
CA LYS A 165 4.31 5.00 3.13
C LYS A 165 4.73 4.83 4.59
N VAL A 166 5.86 5.43 4.94
CA VAL A 166 6.32 5.53 6.33
C VAL A 166 6.27 6.98 6.75
N ASP A 167 5.70 7.25 7.92
CA ASP A 167 5.56 8.63 8.41
C ASP A 167 6.90 9.27 8.76
N ASP A 168 7.86 8.46 9.20
CA ASP A 168 9.24 8.89 9.41
C ASP A 168 10.24 7.78 9.11
N ALA A 169 11.08 8.01 8.10
CA ALA A 169 12.21 7.14 7.77
C ALA A 169 13.52 7.61 8.42
N ASP A 170 13.53 8.74 9.12
CA ASP A 170 14.71 9.22 9.82
C ASP A 170 14.82 8.55 11.19
N MET A 171 15.40 7.35 11.21
CA MET A 171 15.56 6.55 12.42
C MET A 171 17.01 6.57 12.91
N THR A 172 17.18 6.45 14.22
CA THR A 172 18.48 6.14 14.82
C THR A 172 18.92 4.75 14.39
N LEU A 173 20.10 4.68 13.76
CA LEU A 173 20.70 3.42 13.35
C LEU A 173 21.49 2.77 14.50
N PRO A 174 21.56 1.42 14.55
CA PRO A 174 22.39 0.74 15.52
C PRO A 174 23.88 0.91 15.20
N THR A 175 24.71 0.98 16.25
CA THR A 175 26.16 1.07 16.14
C THR A 175 26.79 -0.29 16.41
N LEU A 176 27.78 -0.68 15.61
CA LEU A 176 28.55 -1.90 15.84
C LEU A 176 29.49 -1.73 17.04
N THR A 177 29.40 -2.64 18.01
CA THR A 177 30.25 -2.69 19.21
C THR A 177 30.85 -4.09 19.38
N SER A 178 31.70 -4.28 20.40
CA SER A 178 32.21 -5.60 20.79
C SER A 178 31.11 -6.59 21.20
N ALA A 179 29.93 -6.10 21.59
CA ALA A 179 28.75 -6.91 21.91
C ALA A 179 27.83 -7.14 20.70
N GLY A 180 28.20 -6.66 19.51
CA GLY A 180 27.34 -6.66 18.31
C GLY A 180 26.69 -5.31 18.05
N TYR A 181 25.65 -5.31 17.22
CA TYR A 181 24.86 -4.10 16.90
C TYR A 181 23.97 -3.71 18.09
N VAL A 182 24.17 -2.51 18.62
CA VAL A 182 23.36 -1.97 19.72
C VAL A 182 22.76 -0.61 19.31
N PHE A 183 21.50 -0.39 19.67
CA PHE A 183 20.87 0.91 19.46
C PHE A 183 21.40 1.89 20.50
N PRO A 184 21.90 3.07 20.09
CA PRO A 184 22.33 4.08 21.03
C PRO A 184 21.11 4.60 21.80
N TYR A 185 21.23 4.63 23.12
CA TYR A 185 20.25 5.22 24.02
C TYR A 185 20.93 6.33 24.83
N SER A 186 20.15 7.33 25.23
CA SER A 186 20.67 8.47 25.98
C SER A 186 20.20 8.46 27.42
N THR A 187 21.13 8.59 28.35
CA THR A 187 20.85 8.72 29.80
C THR A 187 20.70 10.17 30.25
N THR A 188 21.07 11.13 29.39
CA THR A 188 21.13 12.57 29.70
C THR A 188 19.96 13.37 29.09
N GLY A 189 18.98 12.69 28.50
CA GLY A 189 17.80 13.32 27.88
C GLY A 189 18.03 13.90 26.48
N THR A 190 19.25 13.84 25.94
CA THR A 190 19.52 14.24 24.55
C THR A 190 19.13 13.11 23.59
N PRO A 191 18.27 13.30 22.58
CA PRO A 191 17.91 12.22 21.66
C PRO A 191 19.15 11.62 20.96
N PRO A 192 19.20 10.30 20.74
CA PRO A 192 20.27 9.70 19.94
C PRO A 192 20.27 10.25 18.50
N PRO A 193 21.42 10.28 17.81
CA PRO A 193 21.49 10.82 16.46
C PRO A 193 20.61 9.99 15.51
N THR A 194 19.87 10.68 14.64
CA THR A 194 19.13 10.07 13.54
C THR A 194 19.99 9.98 12.29
N LEU A 195 19.48 9.34 11.23
CA LEU A 195 20.20 9.18 9.97
C LEU A 195 20.49 10.53 9.29
N ASN A 196 19.60 11.52 9.45
CA ASN A 196 19.75 12.85 8.89
C ASN A 196 19.41 13.95 9.90
N PRO A 197 20.41 14.58 10.54
CA PRO A 197 20.17 15.59 11.58
C PRO A 197 19.61 16.93 11.06
N ASN A 198 19.47 17.11 9.74
CA ASN A 198 18.95 18.36 9.15
C ASN A 198 17.42 18.45 9.18
N PHE A 199 16.73 17.31 9.37
CA PHE A 199 15.28 17.23 9.40
C PHE A 199 14.82 16.54 10.68
N SER A 200 13.63 16.89 11.18
CA SER A 200 13.03 16.21 12.33
C SER A 200 12.15 15.03 11.98
N ALA A 201 11.73 14.96 10.72
CA ALA A 201 10.98 13.85 10.18
C ALA A 201 11.18 13.80 8.67
N ILE A 202 11.31 12.59 8.14
CA ILE A 202 11.37 12.33 6.71
C ILE A 202 10.26 11.35 6.34
N GLY A 203 9.10 11.89 5.93
CA GLY A 203 8.01 11.08 5.40
C GLY A 203 8.45 10.41 4.10
N SER A 204 8.25 9.11 3.95
CA SER A 204 8.83 8.37 2.83
C SER A 204 7.83 7.48 2.10
N LEU A 205 8.04 7.29 0.80
CA LEU A 205 7.29 6.38 -0.05
C LEU A 205 8.22 5.38 -0.74
N TRP A 206 7.91 4.11 -0.54
CA TRP A 206 8.64 2.95 -1.03
C TRP A 206 7.72 2.05 -1.88
N TRP A 207 8.32 1.22 -2.73
CA TRP A 207 7.65 0.18 -3.52
C TRP A 207 8.22 -1.21 -3.20
N ASP A 208 8.33 -1.51 -1.92
CA ASP A 208 8.83 -2.76 -1.35
C ASP A 208 7.78 -3.52 -0.53
N GLY A 209 6.56 -2.97 -0.43
CA GLY A 209 5.44 -3.59 0.26
C GLY A 209 5.05 -4.93 -0.35
N HIS A 210 4.64 -5.85 0.51
CA HIS A 210 4.11 -7.16 0.14
C HIS A 210 2.84 -7.43 0.93
N SER A 211 1.89 -8.12 0.29
CA SER A 211 0.67 -8.58 0.95
C SER A 211 0.32 -9.98 0.51
N SER A 212 -0.34 -10.73 1.37
CA SER A 212 -0.85 -12.06 1.08
C SER A 212 -2.20 -12.25 1.78
N TYR A 213 -3.12 -12.90 1.10
CA TYR A 213 -4.42 -13.29 1.64
C TYR A 213 -4.82 -14.63 1.05
N ASP A 214 -5.35 -15.51 1.88
CA ASP A 214 -5.93 -16.79 1.51
C ASP A 214 -7.22 -16.98 2.31
N GLY A 215 -8.27 -17.46 1.66
CA GLY A 215 -9.59 -17.62 2.28
C GLY A 215 -10.37 -18.80 1.72
N LEU A 216 -11.17 -19.42 2.58
CA LEU A 216 -12.13 -20.46 2.23
C LEU A 216 -13.54 -19.86 2.30
N GLN A 217 -14.34 -20.08 1.26
CA GLN A 217 -15.70 -19.63 1.17
C GLN A 217 -16.62 -20.85 1.00
N VAL A 218 -17.67 -20.92 1.81
CA VAL A 218 -18.67 -21.99 1.74
C VAL A 218 -20.04 -21.38 1.63
N GLY A 219 -20.82 -21.83 0.67
CA GLY A 219 -22.19 -21.36 0.44
C GLY A 219 -23.16 -22.52 0.24
N ALA A 220 -24.37 -22.36 0.75
CA ALA A 220 -25.46 -23.30 0.53
C ALA A 220 -26.76 -22.55 0.23
N THR A 221 -27.52 -23.02 -0.75
CA THR A 221 -28.84 -22.49 -1.09
C THR A 221 -29.85 -23.62 -1.13
N LYS A 222 -30.95 -23.46 -0.40
CA LYS A 222 -32.10 -24.38 -0.41
C LYS A 222 -33.36 -23.64 -0.79
N ARG A 223 -34.02 -24.08 -1.86
CA ARG A 223 -35.38 -23.65 -2.22
C ARG A 223 -36.38 -24.54 -1.48
N LEU A 224 -37.29 -23.93 -0.74
CA LEU A 224 -38.35 -24.61 -0.01
C LEU A 224 -39.66 -24.50 -0.80
N SER A 225 -40.68 -25.25 -0.40
CA SER A 225 -42.00 -25.14 -1.01
C SER A 225 -42.67 -23.80 -0.66
N ARG A 226 -43.71 -23.44 -1.41
CA ARG A 226 -44.54 -22.25 -1.16
C ARG A 226 -43.78 -20.92 -1.21
N GLY A 227 -42.75 -20.83 -2.06
CA GLY A 227 -42.04 -19.58 -2.37
C GLY A 227 -40.92 -19.20 -1.40
N PHE A 228 -40.58 -20.04 -0.42
CA PHE A 228 -39.50 -19.74 0.53
C PHE A 228 -38.12 -20.17 0.00
N GLN A 229 -37.07 -19.41 0.35
CA GLN A 229 -35.67 -19.73 0.04
C GLN A 229 -34.78 -19.47 1.25
N PHE A 230 -33.87 -20.41 1.53
CA PHE A 230 -32.84 -20.30 2.55
C PHE A 230 -31.45 -20.21 1.90
N LYS A 231 -30.59 -19.34 2.43
CA LYS A 231 -29.19 -19.20 2.03
C LYS A 231 -28.30 -19.17 3.28
N ALA A 232 -27.20 -19.90 3.24
CA ALA A 232 -26.14 -19.87 4.25
C ALA A 232 -24.80 -19.57 3.57
N SER A 233 -23.96 -18.80 4.25
CA SER A 233 -22.62 -18.41 3.78
C SER A 233 -21.64 -18.37 4.95
N TYR A 234 -20.41 -18.84 4.72
CA TYR A 234 -19.29 -18.80 5.65
C TYR A 234 -18.02 -18.38 4.89
N THR A 235 -17.19 -17.56 5.52
CA THR A 235 -15.96 -16.97 4.98
C THR A 235 -14.89 -16.92 6.06
#